data_AF-A0A943XCI0-F1
#
_entry.id   AF-A0A943XCI0-F1
#
_cell.length_a   1.000
_cell.length_b   1.000
_cell.length_c   1.000
_cell.angle_alpha   90.00
_cell.angle_beta   90.00
_cell.angle_gamma   90.00
#
_symmetry.space_group_name_H-M   'P 1'
#
loop_
_entity.id
_entity.type
_entity.pdbx_description
1 polymer ?
#
loop_
_entity_poly.entity_id
_entity_poly.type
_entity_poly.pdbx_seq_one_letter_code
_entity_poly.pdbx_strand_id
1 'polypeptide(L)'
;MKTPKDKKISFLFVSLPVKDLSNRWTARVTFPPASTDSTVIQVEVLDGEEKIIDKALLELFGLKLKVQNGLASLTCAQFIEGLRAERIWLHREGRESVPGGLTFG
;
A
#
# COMPACT_ATOMS: atom_id res chain seq x y z
N MET A 1 -13.87 10.99 -7.46
CA MET A 1 -12.82 10.94 -8.50
C MET A 1 -13.20 9.94 -9.58
N LYS A 2 -12.80 10.15 -10.84
CA LYS A 2 -12.92 9.13 -11.90
C LYS A 2 -11.56 8.93 -12.55
N THR A 3 -11.03 7.71 -12.56
CA THR A 3 -9.80 7.42 -13.32
C THR A 3 -10.10 7.43 -14.82
N PRO A 4 -9.09 7.61 -15.70
CA PRO A 4 -9.30 7.55 -17.14
C PRO A 4 -9.98 6.24 -17.55
N LYS A 5 -10.81 6.29 -18.59
CA LYS A 5 -11.63 5.13 -19.01
C LYS A 5 -10.80 3.98 -19.59
N ASP A 6 -9.58 4.27 -20.01
CA ASP A 6 -8.69 3.40 -20.80
C ASP A 6 -7.34 3.14 -20.12
N LYS A 7 -7.09 3.75 -18.94
CA LYS A 7 -5.78 3.67 -18.28
C LYS A 7 -5.90 3.21 -16.83
N LYS A 8 -4.93 2.39 -16.42
CA LYS A 8 -4.67 2.09 -15.01
C LYS A 8 -3.77 3.17 -14.42
N ILE A 9 -3.93 3.45 -13.13
CA ILE A 9 -3.02 4.31 -12.37
C ILE A 9 -2.44 3.47 -11.25
N SER A 10 -1.11 3.42 -11.12
CA SER A 10 -0.46 2.66 -10.04
C SER A 10 0.37 3.59 -9.17
N PHE A 11 0.25 3.44 -7.86
CA PHE A 11 1.09 4.11 -6.88
C PHE A 11 1.96 3.05 -6.19
N LEU A 12 3.26 3.31 -6.11
CA LEU A 12 4.21 2.43 -5.44
C LEU A 12 4.70 3.11 -4.16
N PHE A 13 4.52 2.43 -3.05
CA PHE A 13 5.05 2.81 -1.75
C PHE A 13 6.14 1.83 -1.36
N VAL A 14 7.22 2.34 -0.76
CA VAL A 14 8.36 1.54 -0.36
C VAL A 14 8.80 1.89 1.05
N SER A 15 9.33 0.92 1.78
CA SER A 15 10.00 1.17 3.05
C SER A 15 11.16 2.16 2.88
N LEU A 16 11.41 2.99 3.89
CA LEU A 16 12.67 3.72 4.01
C LEU A 16 13.86 2.73 4.07
N PRO A 17 15.09 3.17 3.76
CA PRO A 17 16.25 2.28 3.76
C PRO A 17 16.41 1.52 5.09
N VAL A 18 16.33 0.20 5.01
CA VAL A 18 16.62 -0.73 6.12
C VAL A 18 17.64 -1.77 5.68
N LYS A 19 18.48 -2.21 6.63
CA LYS A 19 19.61 -3.12 6.36
C LYS A 19 19.16 -4.50 5.92
N ASP A 20 18.21 -5.08 6.64
CA ASP A 20 17.67 -6.42 6.37
C ASP A 20 16.59 -6.37 5.29
N LEU A 21 16.75 -7.15 4.21
CA LEU A 21 15.79 -7.28 3.13
C LEU A 21 14.43 -7.80 3.62
N SER A 22 14.43 -8.71 4.59
CA SER A 22 13.19 -9.25 5.15
C SER A 22 12.38 -8.17 5.87
N ASN A 23 13.04 -7.07 6.27
CA ASN A 23 12.38 -5.95 6.92
C ASN A 23 11.90 -4.87 5.93
N ARG A 24 12.44 -4.84 4.71
CA ARG A 24 11.93 -3.98 3.63
C ARG A 24 10.52 -4.41 3.22
N TRP A 25 9.81 -3.50 2.60
CA TRP A 25 8.51 -3.79 2.02
C TRP A 25 8.19 -2.86 0.86
N THR A 26 7.31 -3.33 -0.02
CA THR A 26 6.68 -2.54 -1.07
C THR A 26 5.17 -2.70 -0.96
N ALA A 27 4.41 -1.63 -1.23
CA ALA A 27 2.96 -1.69 -1.35
C ALA A 27 2.54 -1.02 -2.66
N ARG A 28 1.85 -1.77 -3.53
CA ARG A 28 1.37 -1.29 -4.83
C ARG A 28 -0.14 -1.13 -4.79
N VAL A 29 -0.61 0.09 -5.03
CA VAL A 29 -2.03 0.43 -5.13
C VAL A 29 -2.37 0.65 -6.61
N THR A 30 -3.16 -0.25 -7.21
CA THR A 30 -3.47 -0.21 -8.64
C THR A 30 -4.94 0.11 -8.88
N PHE A 31 -5.20 1.30 -9.41
CA PHE A 31 -6.53 1.73 -9.83
C PHE A 31 -6.86 1.19 -11.22
N PRO A 32 -7.95 0.41 -11.39
CA PRO A 32 -8.42 0.02 -12.71
C PRO A 32 -8.96 1.23 -13.50
N PRO A 33 -9.15 1.09 -14.82
CA PRO A 33 -9.78 2.13 -15.62
C PRO A 33 -11.22 2.39 -15.16
N ALA A 34 -11.68 3.64 -15.34
CA ALA A 34 -13.03 4.08 -14.97
C ALA A 34 -13.42 3.85 -13.49
N SER A 35 -12.45 3.75 -12.58
CA SER A 35 -12.69 3.62 -11.14
C SER A 35 -13.48 4.82 -10.61
N THR A 36 -14.44 4.53 -9.74
CA THR A 36 -15.25 5.51 -9.01
C THR A 36 -14.91 5.46 -7.53
N ASP A 37 -15.50 6.36 -6.73
CA ASP A 37 -15.27 6.45 -5.28
C ASP A 37 -15.57 5.14 -4.53
N SER A 38 -16.49 4.32 -5.05
CA SER A 38 -16.88 3.02 -4.48
C SER A 38 -16.10 1.83 -5.04
N THR A 39 -15.20 2.03 -6.02
CA THR A 39 -14.40 0.94 -6.56
C THR A 39 -13.45 0.40 -5.49
N VAL A 40 -13.51 -0.90 -5.24
CA VAL A 40 -12.56 -1.60 -4.36
C VAL A 40 -11.24 -1.76 -5.10
N ILE A 41 -10.18 -1.29 -4.46
CA ILE A 41 -8.80 -1.32 -4.92
C ILE A 41 -8.04 -2.33 -4.08
N GLN A 42 -7.37 -3.27 -4.75
CA GLN A 42 -6.45 -4.18 -4.10
C GLN A 42 -5.09 -3.51 -3.93
N VAL A 43 -4.51 -3.68 -2.74
CA VAL A 43 -3.14 -3.29 -2.42
C VAL A 43 -2.32 -4.55 -2.30
N GLU A 44 -1.34 -4.70 -3.17
CA GLU A 44 -0.36 -5.78 -3.11
C GLU A 44 0.79 -5.35 -2.19
N VAL A 45 1.19 -6.20 -1.25
CA VAL A 45 2.24 -5.91 -0.26
C VAL A 45 3.23 -7.07 -0.22
N LEU A 46 4.49 -6.76 -0.56
CA LEU A 46 5.60 -7.72 -0.63
C LEU A 46 6.77 -7.24 0.25
N ASP A 47 7.66 -8.16 0.64
CA ASP A 47 8.91 -7.80 1.31
C ASP A 47 10.01 -7.36 0.32
N GLY A 48 11.23 -7.14 0.81
CA GLY A 48 12.37 -6.75 -0.03
C GLY A 48 12.90 -7.83 -0.98
N GLU A 49 12.42 -9.06 -0.86
CA GLU A 49 12.74 -10.20 -1.72
C GLU A 49 11.58 -10.56 -2.65
N GLU A 50 10.59 -9.67 -2.79
CA GLU A 50 9.35 -9.89 -3.55
C GLU A 50 8.50 -11.06 -3.02
N LYS A 51 8.69 -11.47 -1.76
CA LYS A 51 7.88 -12.51 -1.12
C LYS A 51 6.63 -11.92 -0.48
N ILE A 52 5.59 -12.75 -0.45
CA ILE A 52 4.31 -12.41 0.15
C ILE A 52 4.47 -12.18 1.66
N ILE A 53 3.95 -11.05 2.14
CA ILE A 53 3.80 -10.80 3.58
C ILE A 53 2.43 -11.36 4.02
N ASP A 54 2.44 -12.50 4.72
CA ASP A 54 1.21 -13.23 5.08
C ASP A 54 0.29 -12.43 6.01
N LYS A 55 0.83 -11.80 7.05
CA LYS A 55 0.07 -11.02 8.03
C LYS A 55 0.80 -9.73 8.38
N ALA A 56 0.14 -8.60 8.15
CA ALA A 56 0.62 -7.30 8.55
C ALA A 56 -0.54 -6.32 8.74
N LEU A 57 -0.23 -5.16 9.28
CA LEU A 57 -1.07 -3.98 9.21
C LEU A 57 -0.31 -2.92 8.42
N LEU A 58 -0.85 -2.52 7.28
CA LEU A 58 -0.34 -1.41 6.48
C LEU A 58 -1.11 -0.15 6.88
N GLU A 59 -0.41 0.85 7.39
CA GLU A 59 -0.97 2.16 7.67
C GLU A 59 -0.69 3.08 6.47
N LEU A 60 -1.68 3.22 5.58
CA LEU A 60 -1.63 4.17 4.47
C LEU A 60 -2.32 5.46 4.91
N PHE A 61 -1.53 6.47 5.28
CA PHE A 61 -2.04 7.79 5.61
C PHE A 61 -3.10 7.81 6.74
N GLY A 62 -2.85 7.05 7.81
CA GLY A 62 -3.79 6.88 8.92
C GLY A 62 -4.87 5.83 8.68
N LEU A 63 -5.06 5.36 7.44
CA LEU A 63 -5.92 4.22 7.14
C LEU A 63 -5.20 2.91 7.47
N LYS A 64 -5.75 2.17 8.42
CA LYS A 64 -5.23 0.87 8.87
C LYS A 64 -5.80 -0.26 8.04
N LEU A 65 -4.99 -0.78 7.12
CA LEU A 65 -5.33 -1.85 6.20
C LEU A 65 -4.76 -3.16 6.68
N LYS A 66 -5.63 -4.15 6.92
CA LYS A 66 -5.19 -5.50 7.27
C LYS A 66 -4.66 -6.18 6.00
N VAL A 67 -3.40 -6.60 6.06
CA VAL A 67 -2.76 -7.39 5.01
C VAL A 67 -2.93 -8.87 5.36
N GLN A 68 -3.48 -9.63 4.41
CA GLN A 68 -3.60 -11.08 4.49
C GLN A 68 -3.13 -11.69 3.18
N ASN A 69 -2.19 -12.63 3.24
CA ASN A 69 -1.59 -13.26 2.07
C ASN A 69 -1.11 -12.22 1.02
N GLY A 70 -0.42 -11.17 1.49
CA GLY A 70 0.13 -10.10 0.64
C GLY A 70 -0.90 -9.15 0.05
N LEU A 71 -2.17 -9.23 0.48
CA LEU A 71 -3.24 -8.39 -0.04
C LEU A 71 -3.92 -7.59 1.07
N ALA A 72 -4.18 -6.33 0.78
CA ALA A 72 -5.16 -5.53 1.51
C ALA A 72 -6.15 -4.89 0.53
N SER A 73 -7.18 -4.22 1.04
CA SER A 73 -8.18 -3.56 0.20
C SER A 73 -8.66 -2.26 0.81
N LEU A 74 -8.93 -1.29 -0.06
CA LEU A 74 -9.54 -0.01 0.27
C LEU A 74 -10.41 0.45 -0.90
N THR A 75 -11.24 1.46 -0.71
CA THR A 75 -11.94 2.13 -1.80
C THR A 75 -11.14 3.32 -2.34
N CYS A 76 -11.49 3.78 -3.55
CA CYS A 76 -10.92 5.03 -4.07
C CYS A 76 -11.18 6.21 -3.13
N ALA A 77 -12.38 6.31 -2.55
CA ALA A 77 -12.69 7.37 -1.58
C ALA A 77 -11.73 7.35 -0.39
N GLN A 78 -11.52 6.17 0.20
CA GLN A 78 -10.60 5.98 1.33
C GLN A 78 -9.16 6.37 0.97
N PHE A 79 -8.70 6.04 -0.24
CA PHE A 79 -7.36 6.43 -0.70
C PHE A 79 -7.23 7.95 -0.78
N ILE A 80 -8.22 8.64 -1.35
CA ILE A 80 -8.21 10.08 -1.57
C ILE A 80 -8.27 10.86 -0.25
N GLU A 81 -9.12 10.41 0.67
CA GLU A 81 -9.20 10.97 2.03
C GLU A 81 -7.85 10.83 2.74
N GLY A 82 -7.18 9.70 2.54
CA GLY A 82 -5.86 9.42 3.09
C GLY A 82 -4.76 10.34 2.56
N LEU A 83 -4.75 10.72 1.27
CA LEU A 83 -3.62 11.42 0.61
C LEU A 83 -3.09 12.72 1.29
N ARG A 84 -3.74 13.22 2.33
CA ARG A 84 -3.36 14.44 3.07
C ARG A 84 -2.47 14.20 4.31
N ALA A 85 -2.08 12.96 4.64
CA ALA A 85 -1.33 12.66 5.88
C ALA A 85 0.17 12.32 5.69
N GLU A 86 0.94 12.51 6.76
CA GLU A 86 2.41 12.62 6.74
C GLU A 86 3.20 11.30 6.81
N ARG A 87 2.58 10.14 7.09
CA ARG A 87 3.34 8.91 7.37
C ARG A 87 2.69 7.63 6.84
N ILE A 88 3.53 6.73 6.35
CA ILE A 88 3.17 5.40 5.87
C ILE A 88 4.01 4.37 6.64
N TRP A 89 3.38 3.31 7.14
CA TRP A 89 4.05 2.29 7.96
C TRP A 89 3.58 0.88 7.63
N LEU A 90 4.46 -0.09 7.83
CA LEU A 90 4.11 -1.50 7.90
C LEU A 90 4.41 -2.06 9.29
N HIS A 91 3.40 -2.64 9.92
CA HIS A 91 3.50 -3.33 11.21
C HIS A 91 3.35 -4.83 11.00
N ARG A 92 4.27 -5.62 11.57
CA ARG A 92 4.25 -7.09 11.53
C ARG A 92 4.44 -7.64 12.93
N GLU A 93 3.75 -8.73 13.24
CA GLU A 93 3.86 -9.39 14.54
C GLU A 93 5.31 -9.84 14.79
N GLY A 94 5.82 -9.54 15.99
CA GLY A 94 7.20 -9.89 16.37
C GLY A 94 8.31 -9.10 15.64
N ARG A 95 7.98 -8.04 14.90
CA ARG A 95 8.95 -7.20 14.18
C ARG A 95 8.77 -5.73 14.51
N GLU A 96 9.83 -4.95 14.36
CA GLU A 96 9.75 -3.50 14.43
C GLU A 96 8.89 -2.95 13.28
N SER A 97 8.20 -1.84 13.55
CA SER A 97 7.40 -1.14 12.55
C SER A 97 8.32 -0.39 11.60
N VAL A 98 8.14 -0.59 10.30
CA VAL A 98 9.04 -0.02 9.28
C VAL A 98 8.32 1.11 8.54
N PRO A 99 8.84 2.35 8.61
CA PRO A 99 8.26 3.48 7.88
C PRO A 99 8.52 3.36 6.38
N GLY A 100 7.69 4.01 5.58
CA GLY A 100 7.84 4.10 4.13
C GLY A 100 7.37 5.43 3.57
N GLY A 101 7.44 5.53 2.24
CA GLY A 101 7.08 6.72 1.49
C GLY A 101 6.56 6.38 0.10
N LEU A 102 5.89 7.35 -0.54
CA LEU A 102 5.58 7.27 -1.95
C LEU A 102 6.88 7.43 -2.75
N THR A 103 7.10 6.55 -3.71
CA THR A 103 8.18 6.70 -4.69
C THR A 103 7.61 6.69 -6.10
N PHE A 104 8.31 7.34 -7.02
CA PHE A 104 8.05 7.22 -8.45
C PHE A 104 9.04 6.17 -8.96
N GLY A 105 8.50 5.05 -9.47
CA GLY A 105 9.27 4.03 -10.18
C GLY A 105 9.22 4.27 -11.67
#